data_AF-A0A5N6BLH5-F1
#
_entry.id   AF-A0A5N6BLH5-F1
#
_cell.length_a   1.000
_cell.length_b   1.000
_cell.length_c   1.000
_cell.angle_alpha   90.00
_cell.angle_beta   90.00
_cell.angle_gamma   90.00
#
_symmetry.space_group_name_H-M   'P 1'
#
loop_
_entity.id
_entity.type
_entity.pdbx_description
1 polymer ?
#
loop_
_entity_poly.entity_id
_entity_poly.type
_entity_poly.pdbx_seq_one_letter_code
_entity_poly.pdbx_strand_id
1 'polypeptide(L)'
;MNPMIDEPLERLRAAARRTRELALKRAGTGLGHEDADDDVGTIGTDGALGFDPFPLLEALHRHGVRAAVIGQVAGIMHGSTELTGDLDLLWDGEPVHAPALAAAFMSVDARLSDETGAPMATHPDALLRPKVQFTAPGASGDCCTPALPWGNLRVREILDRAVTAYGPGALEVHYVSREDLIRMRRAIGRPKDLRRAAELDSLAPDLRMIRRTPDSRQFRR
;
A
#
# COMPACT_ATOMS: atom_id res chain seq x y z
N MET A 1 -20.76 2.06 -21.09
CA MET A 1 -19.62 1.13 -20.99
C MET A 1 -19.36 0.93 -19.51
N ASN A 2 -19.48 -0.31 -19.01
CA ASN A 2 -19.16 -0.59 -17.61
C ASN A 2 -17.68 -0.27 -17.38
N PRO A 3 -17.29 0.55 -16.40
CA PRO A 3 -15.88 0.68 -16.06
C PRO A 3 -15.42 -0.71 -15.62
N MET A 4 -14.56 -1.32 -16.44
CA MET A 4 -13.93 -2.59 -16.13
C MET A 4 -13.23 -2.43 -14.79
N ILE A 5 -13.62 -3.20 -13.77
CA ILE A 5 -12.84 -3.29 -12.55
C ILE A 5 -11.54 -3.99 -12.93
N ASP A 6 -10.42 -3.33 -12.66
CA ASP A 6 -9.12 -3.89 -12.99
C ASP A 6 -8.82 -5.08 -12.07
N GLU A 7 -8.24 -6.13 -12.66
CA GLU A 7 -7.89 -7.39 -11.99
C GLU A 7 -7.09 -7.23 -10.68
N PRO A 8 -6.14 -6.26 -10.54
CA PRO A 8 -5.47 -5.99 -9.27
C PRO A 8 -6.40 -5.66 -8.09
N LEU A 9 -7.49 -4.90 -8.31
CA LEU A 9 -8.42 -4.56 -7.24
C LEU A 9 -9.31 -5.75 -6.88
N GLU A 10 -9.67 -6.60 -7.84
CA GLU A 10 -10.39 -7.85 -7.56
C GLU A 10 -9.54 -8.82 -6.73
N ARG A 11 -8.23 -8.96 -7.06
CA ARG A 11 -7.28 -9.73 -6.25
C ARG A 11 -7.22 -9.19 -4.82
N LEU A 12 -7.15 -7.87 -4.65
CA LEU A 12 -7.13 -7.24 -3.33
C LEU A 12 -8.43 -7.47 -2.56
N ARG A 13 -9.61 -7.33 -3.19
CA ARG A 13 -10.91 -7.63 -2.54
C ARG A 13 -10.98 -9.08 -2.07
N ALA A 14 -10.55 -10.02 -2.92
CA ALA A 14 -10.54 -11.44 -2.59
C ALA A 14 -9.57 -11.75 -1.43
N ALA A 15 -8.37 -11.17 -1.45
CA ALA A 15 -7.38 -11.33 -0.39
C ALA A 15 -7.86 -10.74 0.94
N ALA A 16 -8.44 -9.53 0.95
CA ALA A 16 -8.96 -8.91 2.17
C ALA A 16 -10.09 -9.75 2.81
N ARG A 17 -11.00 -10.28 1.99
CA ARG A 17 -12.01 -11.24 2.47
C ARG A 17 -11.35 -12.47 3.09
N ARG A 18 -10.36 -13.06 2.41
CA ARG A 18 -9.67 -14.27 2.89
C ARG A 18 -8.87 -14.03 4.17
N THR A 19 -8.18 -12.90 4.28
CA THR A 19 -7.47 -12.47 5.50
C THR A 19 -8.42 -12.45 6.68
N ARG A 20 -9.58 -11.79 6.54
CA ARG A 20 -10.60 -11.72 7.60
C ARG A 20 -11.12 -13.10 7.99
N GLU A 21 -11.45 -13.96 7.02
CA GLU A 21 -11.93 -15.33 7.28
C GLU A 21 -10.94 -16.17 8.08
N LEU A 22 -9.64 -16.03 7.80
CA LEU A 22 -8.59 -16.74 8.53
C LEU A 22 -8.38 -16.16 9.94
N ALA A 23 -8.41 -14.83 10.07
CA ALA A 23 -8.23 -14.15 11.34
C ALA A 23 -9.41 -14.35 12.31
N LEU A 24 -10.64 -14.53 11.82
CA LEU A 24 -11.81 -14.79 12.68
C LEU A 24 -11.68 -16.06 13.54
N LYS A 25 -10.76 -16.98 13.19
CA LYS A 25 -10.55 -18.25 13.90
C LYS A 25 -9.56 -18.15 15.06
N ARG A 26 -8.96 -16.99 15.31
CA ARG A 26 -7.99 -16.79 16.40
C ARG A 26 -8.48 -15.76 17.41
N ALA A 27 -8.04 -15.90 18.65
CA ALA A 27 -8.16 -14.84 19.64
C ALA A 27 -7.21 -13.69 19.28
N GLY A 28 -7.61 -12.45 19.59
CA GLY A 28 -6.72 -11.29 19.45
C GLY A 28 -5.50 -11.45 20.33
N THR A 29 -4.33 -11.11 19.80
CA THR A 29 -3.03 -11.29 20.46
C THR A 29 -2.49 -10.00 21.06
N GLY A 30 -3.05 -8.84 20.69
CA GLY A 30 -2.54 -7.52 21.00
C GLY A 30 -1.38 -7.08 20.10
N LEU A 31 -0.96 -7.91 19.14
CA LEU A 31 0.20 -7.64 18.27
C LEU A 31 -0.17 -6.72 17.12
N GLY A 32 0.60 -5.65 16.92
CA GLY A 32 0.49 -4.70 15.82
C GLY A 32 1.28 -5.13 14.57
N HIS A 33 1.27 -4.31 13.52
CA HIS A 33 2.05 -4.61 12.31
C HIS A 33 3.57 -4.54 12.53
N GLU A 34 4.01 -3.81 13.55
CA GLU A 34 5.42 -3.73 13.97
C GLU A 34 5.92 -5.02 14.64
N ASP A 35 5.02 -5.78 15.26
CA ASP A 35 5.32 -7.08 15.88
C ASP A 35 5.34 -8.24 14.88
N ALA A 36 5.26 -7.93 13.58
CA ALA A 36 5.13 -8.92 12.54
C ALA A 36 6.38 -9.79 12.43
N ASP A 37 6.19 -11.07 12.72
CA ASP A 37 7.18 -12.11 12.53
C ASP A 37 7.82 -12.04 11.13
N ASP A 38 9.13 -12.25 11.07
CA ASP A 38 9.92 -12.08 9.85
C ASP A 38 9.78 -13.23 8.85
N ASP A 39 9.14 -14.33 9.25
CA ASP A 39 8.75 -15.43 8.39
C ASP A 39 7.28 -15.34 7.99
N VAL A 40 6.37 -15.10 8.94
CA VAL A 40 4.90 -15.12 8.75
C VAL A 40 4.37 -13.79 8.21
N GLY A 41 4.87 -12.66 8.71
CA GLY A 41 4.37 -11.32 8.41
C GLY A 41 3.07 -10.94 9.15
N THR A 42 2.44 -9.85 8.74
CA THR A 42 1.28 -9.25 9.44
C THR A 42 -0.01 -10.05 9.35
N ILE A 43 -0.07 -11.10 8.52
CA ILE A 43 -1.19 -12.03 8.59
C ILE A 43 -1.31 -12.65 10.00
N GLY A 44 -0.22 -12.73 10.76
CA GLY A 44 -0.17 -13.21 12.15
C GLY A 44 -0.65 -12.21 13.21
N THR A 45 -0.82 -10.93 12.87
CA THR A 45 -1.05 -9.83 13.83
C THR A 45 -2.51 -9.39 13.87
N ASP A 46 -2.92 -8.60 14.86
CA ASP A 46 -4.32 -8.18 14.99
C ASP A 46 -4.80 -7.27 13.86
N GLY A 47 -3.89 -6.69 13.05
CA GLY A 47 -4.26 -5.97 11.83
C GLY A 47 -5.05 -6.80 10.82
N ALA A 48 -4.84 -8.12 10.82
CA ALA A 48 -5.62 -9.03 9.97
C ALA A 48 -7.08 -9.22 10.46
N LEU A 49 -7.40 -8.88 11.71
CA LEU A 49 -8.78 -8.86 12.20
C LEU A 49 -9.51 -7.65 11.60
N GLY A 50 -10.52 -7.93 10.78
CA GLY A 50 -11.30 -6.87 10.13
C GLY A 50 -10.58 -6.17 8.98
N PHE A 51 -9.43 -6.69 8.51
CA PHE A 51 -8.66 -6.10 7.41
C PHE A 51 -9.52 -5.79 6.17
N ASP A 52 -9.60 -4.51 5.85
CA ASP A 52 -10.30 -3.91 4.73
C ASP A 52 -9.61 -2.59 4.36
N PRO A 53 -8.71 -2.58 3.37
CA PRO A 53 -7.96 -1.37 3.01
C PRO A 53 -8.80 -0.38 2.19
N PHE A 54 -9.97 -0.78 1.67
CA PHE A 54 -10.73 0.03 0.71
C PHE A 54 -11.22 1.37 1.27
N PRO A 55 -11.72 1.49 2.52
CA PRO A 55 -12.13 2.78 3.06
C PRO A 55 -11.02 3.84 3.01
N LEU A 56 -9.79 3.46 3.38
CA LEU A 56 -8.65 4.37 3.32
C LEU A 56 -8.22 4.64 1.88
N LEU A 57 -8.15 3.61 1.01
CA LEU A 57 -7.82 3.81 -0.42
C LEU A 57 -8.81 4.75 -1.13
N GLU A 58 -10.10 4.61 -0.86
CA GLU A 58 -11.15 5.48 -1.38
C GLU A 58 -11.03 6.91 -0.83
N ALA A 59 -10.66 7.07 0.45
CA ALA A 59 -10.39 8.38 1.02
C ALA A 59 -9.18 9.05 0.36
N LEU A 60 -8.08 8.34 0.15
CA LEU A 60 -6.90 8.86 -0.56
C LEU A 60 -7.28 9.36 -1.96
N HIS A 61 -8.04 8.57 -2.72
CA HIS A 61 -8.53 8.95 -4.04
C HIS A 61 -9.44 10.20 -4.00
N ARG A 62 -10.46 10.21 -3.12
CA ARG A 62 -11.40 11.35 -3.00
C ARG A 62 -10.70 12.67 -2.67
N HIS A 63 -9.62 12.61 -1.89
CA HIS A 63 -8.84 13.79 -1.51
C HIS A 63 -7.72 14.13 -2.50
N GLY A 64 -7.59 13.41 -3.62
CA GLY A 64 -6.58 13.66 -4.65
C GLY A 64 -5.15 13.35 -4.20
N VAL A 65 -5.00 12.42 -3.26
CA VAL A 65 -3.69 12.08 -2.69
C VAL A 65 -2.89 11.23 -3.66
N ARG A 66 -1.67 11.67 -3.97
CA ARG A 66 -0.70 10.91 -4.76
C ARG A 66 0.17 10.05 -3.86
N ALA A 67 -0.38 8.95 -3.37
CA ALA A 67 0.33 7.92 -2.62
C ALA A 67 0.27 6.59 -3.37
N ALA A 68 1.39 5.87 -3.41
CA ALA A 68 1.46 4.53 -3.95
C ALA A 68 1.40 3.50 -2.81
N VAL A 69 0.56 2.49 -2.99
CA VAL A 69 0.57 1.29 -2.15
C VAL A 69 1.87 0.53 -2.36
N ILE A 70 2.51 0.11 -1.26
CA ILE A 70 3.73 -0.71 -1.24
C ILE A 70 3.48 -2.01 -0.47
N GLY A 71 4.54 -2.68 -0.02
CA GLY A 71 4.43 -3.83 0.87
C GLY A 71 3.72 -5.03 0.25
N GLN A 72 3.00 -5.80 1.07
CA GLN A 72 2.35 -7.02 0.60
C GLN A 72 1.02 -6.76 -0.12
N VAL A 73 0.33 -5.64 0.17
CA VAL A 73 -0.86 -5.24 -0.60
C VAL A 73 -0.51 -5.02 -2.07
N ALA A 74 0.60 -4.32 -2.38
CA ALA A 74 1.08 -4.20 -3.75
C ALA A 74 1.46 -5.57 -4.36
N GLY A 75 2.00 -6.48 -3.55
CA GLY A 75 2.28 -7.86 -3.97
C GLY A 75 1.02 -8.61 -4.41
N ILE A 76 -0.05 -8.53 -3.63
CA ILE A 76 -1.37 -9.13 -3.93
C ILE A 76 -1.94 -8.53 -5.22
N MET A 77 -1.83 -7.21 -5.40
CA MET A 77 -2.27 -6.53 -6.63
C MET A 77 -1.52 -7.06 -7.87
N HIS A 78 -0.26 -7.46 -7.73
CA HIS A 78 0.55 -8.13 -8.76
C HIS A 78 0.35 -9.65 -8.86
N GLY A 79 -0.54 -10.24 -8.05
CA GLY A 79 -0.88 -11.66 -8.11
C GLY A 79 -0.22 -12.56 -7.07
N SER A 80 0.49 -12.01 -6.08
CA SER A 80 0.98 -12.79 -4.94
C SER A 80 -0.18 -13.44 -4.18
N THR A 81 0.02 -14.68 -3.77
CA THR A 81 -0.95 -15.45 -2.98
C THR A 81 -0.76 -15.29 -1.48
N GLU A 82 0.36 -14.68 -1.07
CA GLU A 82 0.63 -14.38 0.33
C GLU A 82 -0.27 -13.26 0.86
N LEU A 83 -0.93 -13.55 1.98
CA LEU A 83 -1.85 -12.62 2.62
C LEU A 83 -1.11 -11.71 3.61
N THR A 84 -1.78 -10.61 3.95
CA THR A 84 -1.27 -9.57 4.85
C THR A 84 -2.41 -8.99 5.67
N GLY A 85 -2.08 -8.38 6.81
CA GLY A 85 -3.02 -7.70 7.70
C GLY A 85 -2.80 -6.19 7.81
N ASP A 86 -1.92 -5.63 6.99
CA ASP A 86 -1.51 -4.22 7.01
C ASP A 86 -1.62 -3.58 5.63
N LEU A 87 -1.57 -2.25 5.61
CA LEU A 87 -1.50 -1.43 4.41
C LEU A 87 -0.33 -0.47 4.54
N ASP A 88 0.65 -0.61 3.65
CA ASP A 88 1.78 0.30 3.59
C ASP A 88 1.64 1.27 2.42
N LEU A 89 1.96 2.54 2.68
CA LEU A 89 1.85 3.63 1.73
C LEU A 89 3.20 4.33 1.57
N LEU A 90 3.47 4.80 0.35
CA LEU A 90 4.59 5.68 0.02
C LEU A 90 4.04 6.91 -0.67
N TRP A 91 4.39 8.10 -0.18
CA TRP A 91 4.01 9.38 -0.81
C TRP A 91 5.24 10.27 -0.96
N ASP A 92 5.17 11.34 -1.76
CA ASP A 92 6.36 12.10 -2.17
C ASP A 92 7.07 12.89 -1.07
N GLY A 93 6.42 13.11 0.08
CA GLY A 93 6.97 13.88 1.20
C GLY A 93 6.99 15.39 0.96
N GLU A 94 6.30 15.88 -0.09
CA GLU A 94 6.29 17.30 -0.41
C GLU A 94 5.30 18.06 0.50
N PRO A 95 5.72 19.16 1.17
CA PRO A 95 4.86 19.91 2.09
C PRO A 95 3.53 20.37 1.49
N VAL A 96 3.51 20.66 0.18
CA VAL A 96 2.30 21.10 -0.53
C VAL A 96 1.24 20.00 -0.64
N HIS A 97 1.61 18.72 -0.58
CA HIS A 97 0.67 17.59 -0.68
C HIS A 97 0.22 17.04 0.67
N ALA A 98 0.93 17.35 1.76
CA ALA A 98 0.62 16.89 3.10
C ALA A 98 -0.81 17.24 3.59
N PRO A 99 -1.40 18.43 3.28
CA PRO A 99 -2.78 18.75 3.67
C PRO A 99 -3.83 17.77 3.12
N ALA A 100 -3.70 17.33 1.88
CA ALA A 100 -4.63 16.38 1.27
C ALA A 100 -4.53 15.00 1.93
N LEU A 101 -3.31 14.55 2.22
CA LEU A 101 -3.04 13.28 2.91
C LEU A 101 -3.61 13.30 4.33
N ALA A 102 -3.37 14.37 5.10
CA ALA A 102 -3.93 14.53 6.43
C ALA A 102 -5.47 14.50 6.41
N ALA A 103 -6.09 15.23 5.46
CA ALA A 103 -7.54 15.25 5.31
C ALA A 103 -8.12 13.86 4.97
N ALA A 104 -7.46 13.09 4.11
CA ALA A 104 -7.86 11.72 3.79
C ALA A 104 -7.84 10.82 5.03
N PHE A 105 -6.75 10.85 5.80
CA PHE A 105 -6.61 10.09 7.04
C PHE A 105 -7.68 10.48 8.06
N MET A 106 -7.90 11.78 8.26
CA MET A 106 -8.94 12.27 9.17
C MET A 106 -10.35 11.84 8.73
N SER A 107 -10.63 11.80 7.43
CA SER A 107 -11.97 11.43 6.91
C SER A 107 -12.40 9.99 7.22
N VAL A 108 -11.45 9.13 7.60
CA VAL A 108 -11.67 7.74 8.00
C VAL A 108 -11.28 7.49 9.46
N ASP A 109 -11.23 8.53 10.28
CA ASP A 109 -10.86 8.45 11.70
C ASP A 109 -9.48 7.79 11.95
N ALA A 110 -8.54 7.95 11.01
CA ALA A 110 -7.19 7.43 11.17
C ALA A 110 -6.42 8.20 12.25
N ARG A 111 -5.75 7.44 13.10
CA ARG A 111 -4.83 7.92 14.13
C ARG A 111 -3.41 7.70 13.68
N LEU A 112 -2.56 8.70 13.90
CA LEU A 112 -1.12 8.59 13.62
C LEU A 112 -0.36 8.29 14.91
N SER A 113 0.74 7.56 14.78
CA SER A 113 1.76 7.43 15.80
C SER A 113 3.15 7.59 15.19
N ASP A 114 4.11 8.00 16.01
CA ASP A 114 5.51 7.96 15.60
C ASP A 114 6.05 6.52 15.60
N GLU A 115 7.32 6.36 15.24
CA GLU A 115 7.99 5.06 15.16
C GLU A 115 8.17 4.33 16.51
N THR A 116 7.84 4.98 17.63
CA THR A 116 7.83 4.39 18.98
C THR A 116 6.42 4.03 19.45
N GLY A 117 5.40 4.22 18.59
CA GLY A 117 4.00 4.03 18.93
C GLY A 117 3.37 5.21 19.70
N ALA A 118 4.09 6.33 19.88
CA ALA A 118 3.55 7.48 20.60
C ALA A 118 2.48 8.20 19.74
N PRO A 119 1.28 8.47 20.27
CA PRO A 119 0.22 9.13 19.51
C PRO A 119 0.62 10.50 18.98
N MET A 120 0.25 10.78 17.74
CA MET A 120 0.47 12.05 17.06
C MET A 120 -0.87 12.65 16.63
N ALA A 121 -0.95 13.98 16.62
CA ALA A 121 -2.06 14.65 15.96
C ALA A 121 -2.01 14.33 14.46
N THR A 122 -3.16 13.97 13.87
CA THR A 122 -3.32 13.79 12.43
C THR A 122 -3.25 15.16 11.75
N HIS A 123 -2.03 15.64 11.52
CA HIS A 123 -1.69 16.97 11.02
C HIS A 123 -0.69 16.85 9.87
N PRO A 124 -0.70 17.77 8.87
CA PRO A 124 0.24 17.73 7.75
C PRO A 124 1.71 17.58 8.17
N ASP A 125 2.15 18.31 9.20
CA ASP A 125 3.54 18.25 9.69
C ASP A 125 3.94 16.87 10.24
N ALA A 126 3.00 16.09 10.77
CA ALA A 126 3.27 14.74 11.25
C ALA A 126 3.71 13.84 10.09
N LEU A 127 3.04 13.98 8.94
CA LEU A 127 3.23 13.14 7.75
C LEU A 127 4.55 13.42 7.02
N LEU A 128 5.18 14.58 7.26
CA LEU A 128 6.48 14.96 6.67
C LEU A 128 7.67 14.19 7.25
N ARG A 129 7.44 13.38 8.27
CA ARG A 129 8.47 12.48 8.81
C ARG A 129 8.88 11.44 7.77
N PRO A 130 10.08 10.86 7.90
CA PRO A 130 10.49 9.73 7.06
C PRO A 130 9.47 8.60 7.03
N LYS A 131 8.82 8.35 8.17
CA LYS A 131 7.76 7.37 8.37
C LYS A 131 6.86 7.81 9.51
N VAL A 132 5.56 7.53 9.37
CA VAL A 132 4.60 7.50 10.48
C VAL A 132 3.82 6.19 10.43
N GLN A 133 3.43 5.70 11.59
CA GLN A 133 2.49 4.60 11.70
C GLN A 133 1.07 5.14 11.69
N PHE A 134 0.12 4.34 11.23
CA PHE A 134 -1.29 4.68 11.30
C PHE A 134 -2.18 3.51 11.67
N THR A 135 -3.32 3.84 12.27
CA THR A 135 -4.43 2.92 12.48
C THR A 135 -5.73 3.60 12.10
N ALA A 136 -6.51 2.96 11.24
CA ALA A 136 -7.83 3.34 10.79
C ALA A 136 -8.78 2.13 10.90
N PRO A 137 -10.11 2.32 10.85
CA PRO A 137 -11.05 1.22 10.73
C PRO A 137 -10.70 0.33 9.53
N GLY A 138 -10.33 -0.92 9.80
CA GLY A 138 -9.99 -1.93 8.79
C GLY A 138 -8.57 -1.87 8.22
N ALA A 139 -7.73 -0.90 8.59
CA ALA A 139 -6.37 -0.82 8.08
C ALA A 139 -5.40 -0.19 9.09
N SER A 140 -4.22 -0.78 9.22
CA SER A 140 -3.07 -0.17 9.90
C SER A 140 -1.80 -0.46 9.11
N GLY A 141 -0.74 0.30 9.34
CA GLY A 141 0.53 0.12 8.65
C GLY A 141 1.38 1.37 8.65
N ASP A 142 2.37 1.39 7.77
CA ASP A 142 3.31 2.51 7.65
C ASP A 142 2.95 3.45 6.50
N CYS A 143 3.06 4.76 6.73
CA CYS A 143 3.04 5.78 5.68
C CYS A 143 4.43 6.43 5.60
N CYS A 144 5.15 6.13 4.51
CA CYS A 144 6.55 6.47 4.33
C CYS A 144 6.75 7.57 3.30
N THR A 145 7.90 8.24 3.38
CA THR A 145 8.39 9.21 2.39
C THR A 145 9.74 8.76 1.80
N PRO A 146 10.22 9.38 0.69
CA PRO A 146 11.57 9.19 0.20
C PRO A 146 12.68 9.56 1.19
N ALA A 147 12.37 10.26 2.29
CA ALA A 147 13.35 10.62 3.32
C ALA A 147 13.73 9.45 4.25
N LEU A 148 12.97 8.34 4.25
CA LEU A 148 13.36 7.12 4.94
C LEU A 148 14.66 6.54 4.32
N PRO A 149 15.55 5.90 5.10
CA PRO A 149 16.79 5.34 4.57
C PRO A 149 16.54 4.05 3.76
N TRP A 150 16.08 4.20 2.51
CA TRP A 150 15.76 3.11 1.57
C TRP A 150 16.99 2.43 0.94
N GLY A 151 18.16 2.51 1.56
CA GLY A 151 19.43 2.05 0.98
C GLY A 151 19.79 2.82 -0.30
N ASN A 152 20.11 2.10 -1.37
CA ASN A 152 20.49 2.70 -2.66
C ASN A 152 19.31 2.93 -3.61
N LEU A 153 18.07 2.76 -3.15
CA LEU A 153 16.88 2.91 -3.99
C LEU A 153 16.56 4.37 -4.27
N ARG A 154 16.34 4.67 -5.55
CA ARG A 154 15.86 5.98 -6.00
C ARG A 154 14.34 6.06 -5.85
N VAL A 155 13.87 6.24 -4.63
CA VAL A 155 12.45 6.09 -4.27
C VAL A 155 11.52 7.11 -4.96
N ARG A 156 12.00 8.32 -5.23
CA ARG A 156 11.23 9.29 -6.02
C ARG A 156 10.92 8.76 -7.44
N GLU A 157 11.88 8.11 -8.08
CA GLU A 157 11.64 7.49 -9.39
C GLU A 157 10.72 6.28 -9.32
N ILE A 158 10.72 5.55 -8.19
CA ILE A 158 9.79 4.45 -7.96
C ILE A 158 8.35 4.98 -7.90
N LEU A 159 8.14 6.13 -7.23
CA LEU A 159 6.85 6.82 -7.22
C LEU A 159 6.43 7.29 -8.61
N ASP A 160 7.36 7.86 -9.39
CA ASP A 160 7.07 8.30 -10.77
C ASP A 160 6.68 7.14 -11.71
N ARG A 161 7.17 5.92 -11.41
CA ARG A 161 6.86 4.69 -12.14
C ARG A 161 5.69 3.88 -11.55
N ALA A 162 4.98 4.42 -10.55
CA ALA A 162 3.83 3.73 -9.97
C ALA A 162 2.77 3.43 -11.05
N VAL A 163 2.16 2.26 -10.94
CA VAL A 163 1.07 1.82 -11.81
C VAL A 163 -0.28 2.14 -11.15
N THR A 164 -1.34 2.25 -11.96
CA THR A 164 -2.68 2.62 -11.49
C THR A 164 -3.67 1.52 -11.82
N ALA A 165 -4.44 1.09 -10.81
CA ALA A 165 -5.59 0.22 -10.99
C ALA A 165 -6.89 1.01 -10.82
N TYR A 166 -7.87 0.72 -11.67
CA TYR A 166 -9.15 1.41 -11.70
C TYR A 166 -10.28 0.51 -11.15
N GLY A 167 -11.14 1.10 -10.31
CA GLY A 167 -12.25 0.42 -9.66
C GLY A 167 -13.61 1.08 -9.91
N PRO A 168 -14.68 0.54 -9.30
CA PRO A 168 -16.00 1.17 -9.29
C PRO A 168 -15.95 2.60 -8.76
N GLY A 169 -16.85 3.45 -9.22
CA GLY A 169 -16.94 4.84 -8.74
C GLY A 169 -15.76 5.73 -9.14
N ALA A 170 -15.07 5.39 -10.25
CA ALA A 170 -13.85 6.07 -10.70
C ALA A 170 -12.67 5.99 -9.72
N LEU A 171 -12.70 5.04 -8.77
CA LEU A 171 -11.59 4.80 -7.85
C LEU A 171 -10.29 4.56 -8.61
N GLU A 172 -9.27 5.34 -8.28
CA GLU A 172 -7.89 5.16 -8.73
C GLU A 172 -7.02 4.77 -7.54
N VAL A 173 -6.31 3.65 -7.65
CA VAL A 173 -5.31 3.22 -6.66
C VAL A 173 -3.96 3.12 -7.33
N HIS A 174 -3.01 3.96 -6.89
CA HIS A 174 -1.62 3.85 -7.31
C HIS A 174 -0.90 2.82 -6.44
N TYR A 175 -0.01 2.05 -7.05
CA TYR A 175 0.80 1.05 -6.37
C TYR A 175 2.13 0.89 -7.10
N VAL A 176 3.18 0.52 -6.39
CA VAL A 176 4.51 0.41 -6.99
C VAL A 176 4.55 -0.68 -8.07
N SER A 177 5.35 -0.45 -9.11
CA SER A 177 5.56 -1.42 -10.17
C SER A 177 6.09 -2.74 -9.60
N ARG A 178 5.82 -3.86 -10.27
CA ARG A 178 6.29 -5.18 -9.83
C ARG A 178 7.81 -5.23 -9.70
N GLU A 179 8.51 -4.66 -10.67
CA GLU A 179 9.97 -4.60 -10.68
C GLU A 179 10.52 -3.80 -9.51
N ASP A 180 9.93 -2.63 -9.22
CA ASP A 180 10.37 -1.79 -8.12
C ASP A 180 10.00 -2.42 -6.77
N LEU A 181 8.87 -3.10 -6.65
CA LEU A 181 8.51 -3.86 -5.45
C LEU A 181 9.52 -4.98 -5.15
N ILE A 182 9.96 -5.71 -6.18
CA ILE A 182 10.99 -6.75 -6.04
C ILE A 182 12.32 -6.12 -5.59
N ARG A 183 12.71 -4.97 -6.15
CA ARG A 183 13.91 -4.23 -5.72
C ARG A 183 13.80 -3.77 -4.27
N MET A 184 12.66 -3.22 -3.86
CA MET A 184 12.40 -2.81 -2.47
C MET A 184 12.55 -3.98 -1.50
N ARG A 185 11.93 -5.13 -1.80
CA ARG A 185 12.01 -6.34 -0.96
C ARG A 185 13.45 -6.87 -0.84
N ARG A 186 14.20 -6.92 -1.93
CA ARG A 186 15.60 -7.36 -1.93
C ARG A 186 16.52 -6.40 -1.16
N ALA A 187 16.23 -5.09 -1.18
CA ALA A 187 16.99 -4.10 -0.41
C ALA A 187 16.74 -4.23 1.10
N ILE A 188 15.52 -4.59 1.51
CA ILE A 188 15.18 -4.83 2.92
C ILE A 188 15.77 -6.16 3.41
N GLY A 189 15.62 -7.24 2.64
CA GLY A 189 16.37 -8.48 2.85
C GLY A 189 15.89 -9.40 3.98
N ARG A 190 14.74 -9.16 4.61
CA ARG A 190 14.16 -10.10 5.59
C ARG A 190 13.75 -11.42 4.91
N PRO A 191 13.71 -12.57 5.61
CA PRO A 191 13.30 -13.85 5.05
C PRO A 191 11.96 -13.80 4.27
N LYS A 192 10.90 -13.23 4.86
CA LYS A 192 9.62 -13.01 4.16
C LYS A 192 9.77 -12.15 2.91
N ASP A 193 10.57 -11.08 2.96
CA ASP A 193 10.72 -10.15 1.82
C ASP A 193 11.42 -10.84 0.64
N LEU A 194 12.47 -11.62 0.90
CA LEU A 194 13.18 -12.39 -0.13
C LEU A 194 12.29 -13.48 -0.75
N ARG A 195 11.55 -14.22 0.07
CA ARG A 195 10.59 -15.24 -0.37
C ARG A 195 9.49 -14.63 -1.25
N ARG A 196 8.92 -13.52 -0.80
CA ARG A 196 7.90 -12.75 -1.52
C ARG A 196 8.43 -12.12 -2.81
N ALA A 197 9.71 -11.75 -2.86
CA ALA A 197 10.36 -11.31 -4.10
C ALA A 197 10.49 -12.46 -5.09
N ALA A 198 10.92 -13.64 -4.64
CA ALA A 198 11.04 -14.83 -5.47
C ALA A 198 9.69 -15.33 -6.03
N GLU A 199 8.62 -15.30 -5.22
CA GLU A 199 7.26 -15.57 -5.69
C GLU A 199 6.91 -14.60 -6.83
N LEU A 200 7.11 -13.30 -6.61
CA LEU A 200 6.86 -12.29 -7.64
C LEU A 200 7.78 -12.44 -8.85
N ASP A 201 8.99 -12.98 -8.78
CA ASP A 201 9.78 -13.26 -9.99
C ASP A 201 9.14 -14.39 -10.82
N SER A 202 8.56 -15.39 -10.17
CA SER A 202 8.02 -16.60 -10.80
C SER A 202 6.69 -16.41 -11.55
N LEU A 203 5.94 -15.34 -11.23
CA LEU A 203 4.64 -15.08 -11.85
C LEU A 203 4.79 -14.68 -13.33
N ALA A 204 3.85 -15.07 -14.19
CA ALA A 204 3.84 -14.57 -15.57
C ALA A 204 3.73 -13.02 -15.58
N PRO A 205 4.36 -12.30 -16.52
CA PRO A 205 4.17 -10.87 -16.66
C PRO A 205 2.68 -10.55 -16.90
N ASP A 206 2.17 -9.49 -16.30
CA ASP A 206 0.80 -9.04 -16.56
C ASP A 206 0.72 -8.43 -17.97
N LEU A 207 0.42 -9.27 -18.96
CA LEU A 207 0.42 -8.93 -20.40
C LEU A 207 -0.58 -7.80 -20.75
N ARG A 208 -1.47 -7.39 -19.83
CA ARG A 208 -2.47 -6.33 -20.06
C ARG A 208 -2.00 -4.95 -19.57
N MET A 209 -1.05 -4.88 -18.63
CA MET A 209 -0.48 -3.59 -18.20
C MET A 209 0.45 -2.96 -19.26
N ILE A 210 1.02 -3.78 -20.15
CA ILE A 210 1.90 -3.32 -21.24
C ILE A 210 1.14 -2.49 -22.30
N ARG A 211 -0.20 -2.58 -22.35
CA ARG A 211 -1.03 -1.97 -23.41
C ARG A 211 -1.68 -0.63 -23.07
N ARG A 212 -1.42 -0.03 -21.90
CA ARG A 212 -2.10 1.22 -21.45
C ARG A 212 -1.19 2.46 -21.33
N THR A 213 -0.04 2.51 -21.99
CA THR A 213 0.66 3.79 -22.20
C THR A 213 -0.13 4.64 -23.22
N PRO A 214 -0.54 5.87 -22.91
CA PRO A 214 -1.14 6.74 -23.91
C PRO A 214 -0.08 7.12 -24.94
N ASP A 215 -0.37 6.89 -26.22
CA ASP A 215 0.40 7.43 -27.34
C ASP A 215 0.39 8.96 -27.25
N SER A 216 1.51 9.55 -26.86
CA SER A 216 1.72 11.00 -26.74
C SER A 216 1.89 11.67 -28.11
N ARG A 217 1.03 11.30 -29.07
CA ARG A 217 0.97 11.87 -30.41
C ARG A 217 -0.44 12.23 -30.81
N GLN A 218 -1.06 13.19 -30.13
CA GLN A 218 -2.20 13.92 -30.68
C GLN A 218 -2.51 15.24 -29.95
N PHE A 219 -1.52 16.14 -29.88
CA PHE A 219 -1.80 17.58 -29.76
C PHE A 219 -0.88 18.35 -30.72
N ARG A 220 -1.29 18.35 -31.99
CA ARG A 220 -0.95 19.40 -32.96
C ARG A 220 -2.13 19.55 -33.91
N ARG A 221 -2.97 20.55 -33.65
CA ARG A 221 -3.53 21.49 -34.63
C ARG A 221 -4.31 22.57 -33.89
#